data_AF-A0A847I834-F1
#
_entry.id   AF-A0A847I834-F1
#
_cell.length_a   1.000
_cell.length_b   1.000
_cell.length_c   1.000
_cell.angle_alpha   90.00
_cell.angle_beta   90.00
_cell.angle_gamma   90.00
#
_symmetry.space_group_name_H-M   'P 1'
#
loop_
_entity.id
_entity.type
_entity.pdbx_description
1 polymer ?
#
loop_
_entity_poly.entity_id
_entity_poly.type
_entity_poly.pdbx_seq_one_letter_code
_entity_poly.pdbx_strand_id
1 'polypeptide(L)'
;MNQVVVHPQAVQAFGATSAALGTAAATAGAIDAAAVGTAVTAVFGIIGQEFAVAYAVAQANHLRAVGQLAAAHAGTAAAAAAGLASFATADGTGAGGIGA
;
A
#
# COMPACT_ATOMS: atom_id res chain seq x y z
N MET A 1 -29.99 3.51 -20.85
CA MET A 1 -29.45 2.87 -19.65
C MET A 1 -28.09 2.30 -20.02
N ASN A 2 -26.98 2.77 -19.42
CA ASN A 2 -25.67 2.18 -19.69
C ASN A 2 -25.53 0.88 -18.88
N GLN A 3 -25.13 -0.23 -19.49
CA GLN A 3 -24.89 -1.45 -18.73
C GLN A 3 -23.60 -1.31 -17.91
N VAL A 4 -23.72 -1.48 -16.60
CA VAL A 4 -22.59 -1.54 -15.66
C VAL A 4 -22.43 -2.99 -15.24
N VAL A 5 -21.26 -3.56 -15.52
CA VAL A 5 -20.95 -4.97 -15.22
C VAL A 5 -19.74 -5.03 -14.30
N VAL A 6 -19.83 -5.85 -13.26
CA VAL A 6 -18.69 -6.17 -12.39
C VAL A 6 -18.01 -7.43 -12.91
N HIS A 7 -16.68 -7.40 -12.97
CA HIS A 7 -15.86 -8.59 -13.21
C HIS A 7 -15.14 -8.98 -11.90
N PRO A 8 -15.67 -9.95 -11.12
CA PRO A 8 -15.16 -10.30 -9.80
C PRO A 8 -13.64 -10.58 -9.76
N GLN A 9 -13.15 -11.31 -10.78
CA GLN A 9 -11.74 -11.65 -10.92
C GLN A 9 -10.84 -10.43 -11.11
N ALA A 10 -11.32 -9.39 -11.84
CA ALA A 10 -10.57 -8.16 -12.03
C ALA A 10 -10.46 -7.35 -10.73
N VAL A 11 -11.54 -7.30 -9.95
CA VAL A 11 -11.55 -6.64 -8.63
C VAL A 11 -10.62 -7.36 -7.65
N GLN A 12 -10.63 -8.70 -7.67
CA GLN A 12 -9.72 -9.52 -6.87
C GLN A 12 -8.25 -9.26 -7.24
N ALA A 13 -7.92 -9.28 -8.54
CA ALA A 13 -6.57 -9.00 -9.01
C ALA A 13 -6.10 -7.58 -8.66
N PHE A 14 -6.99 -6.59 -8.74
CA PHE A 14 -6.72 -5.22 -8.32
C PHE A 14 -6.40 -5.11 -6.83
N GLY A 15 -7.19 -5.79 -5.98
CA GLY A 15 -6.95 -5.86 -4.54
C GLY A 15 -5.60 -6.51 -4.21
N ALA A 16 -5.30 -7.64 -4.84
CA ALA A 16 -4.02 -8.33 -4.68
C ALA A 16 -2.83 -7.47 -5.12
N THR A 17 -2.97 -6.77 -6.26
CA THR A 17 -1.95 -5.84 -6.78
C THR A 17 -1.72 -4.68 -5.82
N SER A 18 -2.80 -4.11 -5.27
CA SER A 18 -2.70 -3.04 -4.26
C SER A 18 -1.92 -3.50 -3.03
N ALA A 19 -2.22 -4.69 -2.50
CA ALA A 19 -1.49 -5.26 -1.36
C ALA A 19 0.01 -5.47 -1.68
N ALA A 20 0.32 -5.98 -2.88
CA ALA A 20 1.70 -6.16 -3.33
C ALA A 20 2.46 -4.84 -3.45
N LEU A 21 1.82 -3.79 -4.00
CA LEU A 21 2.41 -2.45 -4.09
C LEU A 21 2.69 -1.86 -2.70
N GLY A 22 1.76 -2.01 -1.76
CA GLY A 22 1.97 -1.55 -0.38
C GLY A 22 3.17 -2.23 0.28
N THR A 23 3.30 -3.54 0.12
CA THR A 23 4.44 -4.31 0.62
C THR A 23 5.76 -3.91 -0.04
N ALA A 24 5.75 -3.74 -1.37
CA ALA A 24 6.93 -3.33 -2.14
C ALA A 24 7.40 -1.93 -1.73
N ALA A 25 6.48 -0.98 -1.55
CA ALA A 25 6.81 0.39 -1.12
C ALA A 25 7.45 0.40 0.27
N ALA A 26 6.86 -0.31 1.24
CA ALA A 26 7.41 -0.41 2.60
C ALA A 26 8.81 -1.05 2.60
N THR A 27 9.00 -2.12 1.81
CA THR A 27 10.28 -2.82 1.70
C THR A 27 11.34 -1.92 1.07
N ALA A 28 11.01 -1.24 -0.02
CA ALA A 28 11.92 -0.31 -0.70
C ALA A 28 12.33 0.85 0.22
N GLY A 29 11.40 1.44 0.97
CA GLY A 29 11.71 2.51 1.93
C GLY A 29 12.62 2.05 3.07
N ALA A 30 12.45 0.81 3.57
CA ALA A 30 13.33 0.26 4.59
C ALA A 30 14.75 0.01 4.05
N ILE A 31 14.88 -0.51 2.83
CA ILE A 31 16.18 -0.71 2.17
C ILE A 31 16.87 0.62 1.91
N ASP A 32 16.14 1.64 1.42
CA ASP A 32 16.67 2.99 1.21
C ASP A 32 17.22 3.60 2.50
N ALA A 33 16.43 3.54 3.58
CA ALA A 33 16.86 4.07 4.88
C ALA A 33 18.13 3.40 5.41
N ALA A 34 18.27 2.09 5.22
CA ALA A 34 19.48 1.36 5.59
C ALA A 34 20.68 1.76 4.72
N ALA A 35 20.50 1.79 3.40
CA ALA A 35 21.57 2.10 2.46
C ALA A 35 22.07 3.54 2.61
N VAL A 36 21.15 4.51 2.58
CA VAL A 36 21.49 5.95 2.63
C VAL A 36 21.97 6.34 4.02
N GLY A 37 21.40 5.78 5.09
CA GLY A 37 21.85 6.04 6.46
C GLY A 37 23.34 5.75 6.66
N THR A 38 23.83 4.62 6.13
CA THR A 38 25.27 4.28 6.20
C THR A 38 26.15 5.24 5.40
N ALA A 39 25.69 5.69 4.23
CA ALA A 39 26.40 6.63 3.39
C ALA A 39 26.51 8.03 4.03
N VAL A 40 25.44 8.50 4.68
CA VAL A 40 25.40 9.81 5.35
C VAL A 40 26.41 9.86 6.50
N THR A 41 26.50 8.81 7.32
CA THR A 41 27.51 8.74 8.40
C THR A 41 28.94 8.81 7.85
N ALA A 42 29.21 8.17 6.70
CA ALA A 42 30.52 8.17 6.07
C ALA A 42 30.88 9.54 5.45
N VAL A 43 29.92 10.24 4.84
CA VAL A 43 30.16 11.50 4.12
C VAL A 43 30.26 12.71 5.05
N PHE A 44 29.43 12.81 6.08
CA PHE A 44 29.37 14.02 6.91
C PHE A 44 30.36 14.05 8.09
N GLY A 45 30.87 12.89 8.52
CA GLY A 45 31.91 12.83 9.57
C GLY A 45 31.58 13.61 10.85
N ILE A 46 32.62 14.11 11.55
CA ILE A 46 32.45 14.88 12.80
C ILE A 46 32.02 16.34 12.55
N ILE A 47 32.36 16.90 11.38
CA ILE A 47 32.13 18.33 11.10
C ILE A 47 30.70 18.57 10.58
N GLY A 48 30.11 17.62 9.85
CA GLY A 48 28.78 17.77 9.23
C GLY A 48 27.61 17.28 10.10
N GLN A 49 27.73 17.37 11.42
CA GLN A 49 26.73 16.87 12.37
C GLN A 49 25.36 17.54 12.17
N GLU A 50 25.33 18.83 11.82
CA GLU A 50 24.06 19.52 11.54
C GLU A 50 23.36 18.96 10.28
N PHE A 51 24.13 18.55 9.28
CA PHE A 51 23.61 17.91 8.08
C PHE A 51 23.13 16.49 8.36
N ALA A 52 23.82 15.75 9.24
CA ALA A 52 23.39 14.44 9.69
C ALA A 52 22.06 14.49 10.47
N VAL A 53 21.88 15.51 11.32
CA VAL A 53 20.61 15.76 12.02
C VAL A 53 19.49 16.13 11.04
N ALA A 54 19.76 17.04 10.10
CA ALA A 54 18.79 17.43 9.07
C ALA A 54 18.37 16.22 8.22
N TYR A 55 19.33 15.38 7.83
CA TYR A 55 19.06 14.12 7.14
C TYR A 55 18.21 13.17 7.99
N ALA A 56 18.51 12.98 9.26
CA ALA A 56 17.74 12.08 10.12
C ALA A 56 16.27 12.50 10.21
N VAL A 57 15.99 13.80 10.33
CA VAL A 57 14.63 14.35 10.30
C VAL A 57 13.96 14.10 8.93
N ALA A 58 14.68 14.34 7.84
CA ALA A 58 14.17 14.09 6.49
C ALA A 58 13.86 12.60 6.26
N GLN A 59 14.75 11.70 6.70
CA GLN A 59 14.58 10.25 6.56
C GLN A 59 13.39 9.75 7.39
N ALA A 60 13.21 10.28 8.61
CA ALA A 60 12.04 9.95 9.43
C ALA A 60 10.73 10.37 8.74
N ASN A 61 10.69 11.57 8.14
CA ASN A 61 9.54 12.04 7.37
C ASN A 61 9.29 11.18 6.12
N HIS A 62 10.37 10.79 5.41
CA HIS A 62 10.29 9.92 4.25
C HIS A 62 9.70 8.55 4.63
N LEU A 63 10.24 7.89 5.65
CA LEU A 63 9.73 6.60 6.13
C LEU A 63 8.27 6.68 6.58
N ARG A 64 7.88 7.79 7.22
CA ARG A 64 6.48 8.02 7.59
C ARG A 64 5.58 8.12 6.36
N ALA A 65 6.00 8.87 5.34
CA ALA A 65 5.24 9.02 4.10
C ALA A 65 5.11 7.71 3.33
N VAL A 66 6.20 6.94 3.22
CA VAL A 66 6.19 5.59 2.60
C VAL A 66 5.29 4.64 3.38
N GLY A 67 5.33 4.67 4.72
CA GLY A 67 4.42 3.89 5.56
C GLY A 67 2.95 4.24 5.36
N GLN A 68 2.63 5.53 5.22
CA GLN A 68 1.28 5.99 4.91
C GLN A 68 0.82 5.50 3.52
N LEU A 69 1.69 5.55 2.52
CA LEU A 69 1.39 5.03 1.17
C LEU A 69 1.15 3.50 1.21
N ALA A 70 1.99 2.76 1.93
CA ALA A 70 1.81 1.33 2.13
C ALA A 70 0.47 1.00 2.82
N ALA A 71 0.10 1.77 3.85
CA ALA A 71 -1.16 1.63 4.55
C ALA A 71 -2.37 1.94 3.65
N ALA A 72 -2.27 2.97 2.79
CA ALA A 72 -3.33 3.28 1.82
C ALA A 72 -3.56 2.11 0.85
N HIS A 73 -2.49 1.53 0.31
CA HIS A 73 -2.56 0.35 -0.55
C HIS A 73 -3.16 -0.88 0.16
N ALA A 74 -2.80 -1.11 1.42
CA ALA A 74 -3.41 -2.16 2.24
C ALA A 74 -4.91 -1.92 2.47
N GLY A 75 -5.30 -0.67 2.74
CA GLY A 75 -6.70 -0.26 2.86
C GLY A 75 -7.48 -0.48 1.57
N THR A 76 -6.91 -0.14 0.42
CA THR A 76 -7.50 -0.41 -0.90
C THR A 76 -7.72 -1.90 -1.13
N ALA A 77 -6.73 -2.73 -0.79
CA ALA A 77 -6.84 -4.19 -0.92
C ALA A 77 -7.96 -4.75 -0.02
N ALA A 78 -8.04 -4.29 1.23
CA ALA A 78 -9.09 -4.69 2.16
C ALA A 78 -10.49 -4.27 1.67
N ALA A 79 -10.62 -3.04 1.16
CA ALA A 79 -11.88 -2.54 0.61
C ALA A 79 -12.32 -3.35 -0.62
N ALA A 80 -11.40 -3.70 -1.53
CA ALA A 80 -11.70 -4.54 -2.69
C ALA A 80 -12.19 -5.94 -2.27
N ALA A 81 -11.55 -6.55 -1.27
CA ALA A 81 -11.96 -7.86 -0.74
C ALA A 81 -13.34 -7.80 -0.07
N ALA A 82 -13.60 -6.79 0.76
CA ALA A 82 -14.89 -6.58 1.41
C ALA A 82 -16.02 -6.33 0.39
N GLY A 83 -15.75 -5.51 -0.63
CA GLY A 83 -16.69 -5.25 -1.73
C GLY A 83 -17.04 -6.52 -2.50
N LEU A 84 -16.04 -7.38 -2.78
CA LEU A 84 -16.24 -8.65 -3.46
C LEU A 84 -17.10 -9.63 -2.65
N ALA A 85 -16.86 -9.72 -1.34
CA ALA A 85 -17.65 -10.57 -0.45
C ALA A 85 -19.12 -10.12 -0.38
N SER A 86 -19.34 -8.80 -0.30
CA SER A 86 -20.68 -8.20 -0.34
C SER A 86 -21.39 -8.51 -1.66
N PHE A 87 -20.69 -8.32 -2.79
CA PHE A 87 -21.21 -8.63 -4.11
C PHE A 87 -21.62 -10.10 -4.25
N ALA A 88 -20.75 -11.04 -3.88
CA ALA A 88 -21.04 -12.48 -3.98
C ALA A 88 -22.23 -12.90 -3.10
N THR A 89 -22.37 -12.30 -1.91
CA THR A 89 -23.50 -12.58 -1.01
C THR A 89 -24.82 -12.10 -1.61
N ALA A 90 -24.84 -10.87 -2.16
CA ALA A 90 -26.01 -10.31 -2.80
C ALA A 90 -26.41 -11.11 -4.05
N ASP A 91 -25.43 -11.50 -4.87
CA ASP A 91 -25.65 -12.30 -6.08
C ASP A 91 -26.25 -13.68 -5.75
N GLY A 92 -25.68 -14.38 -4.76
CA GLY A 92 -26.22 -15.67 -4.30
C GLY A 92 -27.63 -15.57 -3.71
N THR A 93 -27.92 -14.50 -2.96
CA THR A 93 -29.28 -14.25 -2.43
C THR A 93 -30.28 -14.00 -3.55
N GLY A 94 -29.89 -13.19 -4.54
CA GLY A 94 -30.71 -12.92 -5.72
C GLY A 94 -30.99 -14.18 -6.54
N ALA A 95 -29.96 -14.98 -6.79
CA ALA A 95 -30.11 -16.26 -7.49
C ALA A 95 -31.03 -17.23 -6.74
N GLY A 96 -30.91 -17.33 -5.42
CA GLY A 96 -31.78 -18.16 -4.57
C GLY A 96 -33.25 -17.75 -4.62
N GLY A 97 -33.54 -16.45 -4.74
CA GLY A 97 -34.90 -15.93 -4.86
C GLY A 97 -35.59 -16.19 -6.21
N ILE A 98 -34.83 -16.55 -7.26
CA ILE A 98 -35.37 -16.92 -8.58
C ILE A 98 -35.70 -18.43 -8.63
N GLY A 99 -35.03 -19.24 -7.82
CA GLY A 99 -35.22 -20.69 -7.76
C GLY A 99 -36.34 -21.18 -6.84
N ALA A 100 -37.04 -20.28 -6.15
CA ALA A 100 -38.17 -20.55 -5.25
C ALA A 100 -39.50 -20.13 -5.90
#